data_AF-A0A933JFJ7-F1
#
_entry.id   AF-A0A933JFJ7-F1
#
_cell.length_a   1.000
_cell.length_b   1.000
_cell.length_c   1.000
_cell.angle_alpha   90.00
_cell.angle_beta   90.00
_cell.angle_gamma   90.00
#
_symmetry.space_group_name_H-M   'P 1'
#
loop_
_entity.id
_entity.type
_entity.pdbx_description
1 polymer ?
#
loop_
_entity_poly.entity_id
_entity_poly.type
_entity_poly.pdbx_seq_one_letter_code
_entity_poly.pdbx_strand_id
1 'polypeptide(L)'
;METQQAISQERDTKSDKQKAGDKSAFAMFVSIMSVITAVCSLWLSIESNRDSERVARVNAYMQLRESFNRVAAAIPGKYYDVNAAVPEKGTDDRRAIQNYWYLTFDEWYVTTQLNDRAFQMLWDDRFQEVIGAMLEKPVPRAVVCNLINEKFSQNHLQNEYAKVLDDLYINSEKHQGEHLCKK
;
A
#
# COMPACT_ATOMS: atom_id res chain seq x y z
N MET A 1 -2.10 -56.83 -67.77
CA MET A 1 -1.66 -56.81 -66.36
C MET A 1 -1.34 -55.41 -65.85
N GLU A 2 -1.12 -54.41 -66.71
CA GLU A 2 -0.71 -53.05 -66.29
C GLU A 2 -1.83 -52.22 -65.62
N THR A 3 -3.10 -52.52 -65.87
CA THR A 3 -4.24 -51.78 -65.31
C THR A 3 -4.49 -52.01 -63.81
N GLN A 4 -4.03 -53.13 -63.23
CA GLN A 4 -4.18 -53.36 -61.78
C GLN A 4 -3.11 -52.63 -60.95
N GLN A 5 -1.91 -52.38 -61.49
CA GLN A 5 -0.86 -51.64 -60.78
C GLN A 5 -1.18 -50.15 -60.64
N ALA A 6 -1.77 -49.54 -61.68
CA ALA A 6 -2.16 -48.12 -61.63
C ALA A 6 -3.24 -47.83 -60.58
N ILE A 7 -4.23 -48.72 -60.43
CA ILE A 7 -5.33 -48.56 -59.46
C ILE A 7 -4.83 -48.72 -58.00
N SER A 8 -3.83 -49.57 -57.76
CA SER A 8 -3.23 -49.74 -56.43
C SER A 8 -2.40 -48.51 -56.03
N GLN A 9 -1.59 -47.98 -56.94
CA GLN A 9 -0.79 -46.77 -56.71
C GLN A 9 -1.64 -45.51 -56.45
N GLU A 10 -2.78 -45.36 -57.13
CA GLU A 10 -3.68 -44.22 -56.92
C GLU A 10 -4.41 -44.29 -55.56
N ARG A 11 -4.63 -45.50 -55.05
CA ARG A 11 -5.29 -45.72 -53.75
C ARG A 11 -4.34 -45.45 -52.58
N ASP A 12 -3.08 -45.84 -52.71
CA ASP A 12 -2.04 -45.57 -51.72
C ASP A 12 -1.73 -44.06 -51.62
N THR A 13 -1.63 -43.38 -52.76
CA THR A 13 -1.41 -41.92 -52.79
C THR A 13 -2.59 -41.10 -52.26
N LYS A 14 -3.84 -41.58 -52.40
CA LYS A 14 -5.01 -40.95 -51.75
C LYS A 14 -5.01 -41.19 -50.23
N SER A 15 -4.65 -42.40 -49.77
CA SER A 15 -4.58 -42.72 -48.34
C SER A 15 -3.51 -41.89 -47.61
N ASP A 16 -2.33 -41.71 -48.22
CA ASP A 16 -1.24 -40.93 -47.65
C ASP A 16 -1.54 -39.43 -47.59
N LYS A 17 -2.21 -38.87 -48.62
CA LYS A 17 -2.66 -37.46 -48.59
C LYS A 17 -3.72 -37.21 -47.52
N GLN A 18 -4.62 -38.17 -47.28
CA GLN A 18 -5.64 -38.05 -46.25
C GLN A 18 -5.04 -38.15 -44.84
N LYS A 19 -4.11 -39.08 -44.60
CA LYS A 19 -3.35 -39.18 -43.34
C LYS A 19 -2.49 -37.93 -43.06
N ALA A 20 -1.94 -37.30 -44.10
CA ALA A 20 -1.17 -36.07 -43.95
C ALA A 20 -2.06 -34.87 -43.59
N GLY A 21 -3.27 -34.80 -44.16
CA GLY A 21 -4.28 -33.79 -43.81
C GLY A 21 -4.77 -33.88 -42.36
N ASP A 22 -5.02 -35.10 -41.87
CA ASP A 22 -5.49 -35.32 -40.49
C ASP A 22 -4.41 -34.95 -39.46
N LYS A 23 -3.14 -35.24 -39.75
CA LYS A 23 -2.01 -34.87 -38.89
C LYS A 23 -1.79 -33.36 -38.84
N SER A 24 -1.96 -32.66 -39.97
CA SER A 24 -1.81 -31.19 -39.99
C SER A 24 -2.96 -30.49 -39.29
N ALA A 25 -4.19 -31.00 -39.43
CA ALA A 25 -5.37 -30.50 -38.73
C ALA A 25 -5.25 -30.69 -37.21
N PHE A 26 -4.78 -31.87 -36.77
CA PHE A 26 -4.51 -32.13 -35.36
C PHE A 26 -3.41 -31.22 -34.80
N ALA A 27 -2.31 -31.01 -35.55
CA ALA A 27 -1.24 -30.10 -35.14
C ALA A 27 -1.71 -28.63 -35.06
N MET A 28 -2.54 -28.18 -36.00
CA MET A 28 -3.17 -26.86 -35.94
C MET A 28 -4.08 -26.71 -34.73
N PHE A 29 -4.89 -27.73 -34.43
CA PHE A 29 -5.76 -27.73 -33.26
C PHE A 29 -4.96 -27.64 -31.94
N VAL A 30 -3.92 -28.46 -31.80
CA VAL A 30 -3.02 -28.42 -30.62
C VAL A 30 -2.34 -27.06 -30.49
N SER A 31 -1.89 -26.48 -31.60
CA SER A 31 -1.29 -25.13 -31.61
C SER A 31 -2.28 -24.06 -31.13
N ILE A 32 -3.52 -24.05 -31.64
CA ILE A 32 -4.55 -23.10 -31.24
C ILE A 32 -4.91 -23.25 -29.75
N MET A 33 -5.08 -24.48 -29.27
CA MET A 33 -5.40 -24.74 -27.86
C MET A 33 -4.27 -24.30 -26.92
N SER A 34 -3.01 -24.42 -27.35
CA SER A 34 -1.86 -23.94 -26.58
C SER A 34 -1.85 -22.42 -26.44
N VAL A 35 -2.21 -21.68 -27.50
CA VAL A 35 -2.32 -20.22 -27.47
C VAL A 35 -3.46 -19.78 -26.55
N ILE A 36 -4.63 -20.42 -26.63
CA ILE A 36 -5.76 -20.12 -25.75
C ILE A 36 -5.38 -20.34 -24.29
N THR A 37 -4.70 -21.46 -23.99
CA THR A 37 -4.25 -21.78 -22.64
C THR A 37 -3.25 -20.75 -22.13
N ALA A 38 -2.28 -20.33 -22.95
CA ALA A 38 -1.31 -19.29 -22.59
C ALA A 38 -1.99 -17.94 -22.30
N VAL A 39 -2.98 -17.54 -23.10
CA VAL A 39 -3.76 -16.31 -22.88
C VAL A 39 -4.58 -16.39 -21.59
N CYS A 40 -5.24 -17.52 -21.33
CA CYS A 40 -5.98 -17.74 -20.08
C CYS A 40 -5.04 -17.72 -18.86
N SER A 41 -3.88 -18.36 -18.94
CA SER A 41 -2.87 -18.35 -17.88
C SER A 41 -2.32 -16.95 -17.63
N LEU A 42 -2.08 -16.16 -18.69
CA LEU A 42 -1.65 -14.77 -18.57
C LEU A 42 -2.73 -13.92 -17.90
N TRP A 43 -3.99 -14.08 -18.32
CA TRP A 43 -5.12 -13.34 -17.73
C TRP A 43 -5.29 -13.68 -16.24
N LEU A 44 -5.27 -14.96 -15.89
CA LEU A 44 -5.33 -15.42 -14.50
C LEU A 44 -4.13 -14.94 -13.68
N SER A 45 -2.93 -14.89 -14.27
CA SER A 45 -1.73 -14.38 -13.59
C SER A 45 -1.83 -12.88 -13.34
N ILE A 46 -2.41 -12.11 -14.27
CA ILE A 46 -2.64 -10.67 -14.10
C ILE A 46 -3.69 -10.44 -13.00
N GLU A 47 -4.82 -11.13 -13.05
CA GLU A 47 -5.88 -10.99 -12.04
C GLU A 47 -5.39 -11.43 -10.66
N SER A 48 -4.68 -12.57 -10.59
CA SER A 48 -4.08 -13.07 -9.35
C SER A 48 -3.03 -12.12 -8.79
N ASN A 49 -2.22 -11.46 -9.62
CA ASN A 49 -1.30 -10.41 -9.14
C ASN A 49 -2.08 -9.22 -8.57
N ARG A 50 -3.16 -8.78 -9.22
CA ARG A 50 -3.97 -7.65 -8.74
C ARG A 50 -4.67 -7.98 -7.42
N ASP A 51 -5.18 -9.20 -7.28
CA ASP A 51 -5.79 -9.66 -6.04
C ASP A 51 -4.75 -9.88 -4.95
N SER A 52 -3.57 -10.42 -5.28
CA SER A 52 -2.46 -10.57 -4.33
C SER A 52 -1.97 -9.22 -3.83
N GLU A 53 -1.85 -8.23 -4.71
CA GLU A 53 -1.57 -6.85 -4.34
C GLU A 53 -2.68 -6.29 -3.44
N ARG A 54 -3.96 -6.48 -3.78
CA ARG A 54 -5.08 -6.05 -2.92
C ARG A 54 -5.01 -6.68 -1.54
N VAL A 55 -4.76 -7.99 -1.44
CA VAL A 55 -4.65 -8.72 -0.18
C VAL A 55 -3.44 -8.25 0.62
N ALA A 56 -2.28 -8.07 -0.03
CA ALA A 56 -1.08 -7.54 0.60
C ALA A 56 -1.32 -6.11 1.13
N ARG A 57 -2.02 -5.26 0.38
CA ARG A 57 -2.41 -3.91 0.81
C ARG A 57 -3.33 -3.94 2.02
N VAL A 58 -4.36 -4.79 2.01
CA VAL A 58 -5.29 -4.94 3.14
C VAL A 58 -4.55 -5.45 4.39
N ASN A 59 -3.65 -6.42 4.24
CA ASN A 59 -2.87 -6.96 5.34
C ASN A 59 -1.89 -5.92 5.91
N ALA A 60 -1.17 -5.21 5.05
CA ALA A 60 -0.30 -4.10 5.45
C ALA A 60 -1.10 -3.03 6.20
N TYR A 61 -2.26 -2.63 5.67
CA TYR A 61 -3.16 -1.69 6.35
C TYR A 61 -3.61 -2.19 7.72
N MET A 62 -4.01 -3.45 7.85
CA MET A 62 -4.44 -4.00 9.14
C MET A 62 -3.30 -3.98 10.17
N GLN A 63 -2.07 -4.29 9.75
CA GLN A 63 -0.89 -4.25 10.62
C GLN A 63 -0.53 -2.81 11.05
N LEU A 64 -0.52 -1.86 10.11
CA LEU A 64 -0.27 -0.44 10.39
C LEU A 64 -1.34 0.15 11.31
N ARG A 65 -2.61 -0.21 11.07
CA ARG A 65 -3.72 0.22 11.95
C ARG A 65 -3.63 -0.39 13.34
N GLU A 66 -3.22 -1.65 13.46
CA GLU A 66 -3.06 -2.30 14.77
C GLU A 66 -1.90 -1.69 15.56
N SER A 67 -0.75 -1.45 14.92
CA SER A 67 0.40 -0.81 15.55
C SER A 67 0.04 0.61 16.02
N PHE A 68 -0.64 1.38 15.17
CA PHE A 68 -1.06 2.74 15.48
C PHE A 68 -2.01 2.79 16.68
N ASN A 69 -3.06 1.95 16.68
CA ASN A 69 -4.01 1.90 17.79
C ASN A 69 -3.36 1.44 19.09
N ARG A 70 -2.41 0.50 19.02
CA ARG A 70 -1.67 0.03 20.19
C ARG A 70 -0.84 1.14 20.83
N VAL A 71 -0.15 1.94 20.01
CA VAL A 71 0.66 3.06 20.50
C VAL A 71 -0.21 4.22 20.97
N ALA A 72 -1.32 4.52 20.28
CA ALA A 72 -2.30 5.49 20.75
C ALA A 72 -2.90 5.09 22.11
N ALA A 73 -3.26 3.82 22.29
CA ALA A 73 -3.79 3.29 23.55
C ALA A 73 -2.74 3.25 24.68
N ALA A 74 -1.45 3.26 24.34
CA ALA A 74 -0.38 3.33 25.34
C ALA A 74 -0.24 4.72 25.97
N ILE A 75 -0.84 5.76 25.39
CA ILE A 75 -0.83 7.11 25.95
C ILE A 75 -1.84 7.18 27.10
N PRO A 76 -1.40 7.47 28.34
CA PRO A 76 -2.31 7.55 29.47
C PRO A 76 -3.40 8.60 29.25
N GLY A 77 -4.65 8.23 29.54
CA GLY A 77 -5.83 9.07 29.28
C GLY A 77 -5.77 10.48 29.91
N LYS A 78 -5.03 10.64 31.01
CA LYS A 78 -4.78 11.92 31.68
C LYS A 78 -4.17 12.97 30.75
N TYR A 79 -3.44 12.57 29.71
CA TYR A 79 -2.78 13.51 28.77
C TYR A 79 -3.70 14.02 27.66
N TYR A 80 -4.96 13.58 27.62
CA TYR A 80 -5.98 14.17 26.76
C TYR A 80 -6.73 15.33 27.42
N ASP A 81 -6.53 15.56 28.72
CA ASP A 81 -7.11 16.69 29.46
C ASP A 81 -6.38 18.01 29.11
N VAL A 82 -7.14 19.09 29.06
CA VAL A 82 -6.64 20.44 28.80
C VAL A 82 -5.69 20.92 29.91
N ASN A 83 -5.91 20.46 31.14
CA ASN A 83 -5.13 20.88 32.31
C ASN A 83 -3.94 19.97 32.62
N ALA A 84 -3.69 18.97 31.77
CA ALA A 84 -2.61 18.02 32.00
C ALA A 84 -1.24 18.69 31.84
N ALA A 85 -0.37 18.48 32.82
CA ALA A 85 1.03 18.90 32.70
C ALA A 85 1.76 18.06 31.64
N VAL A 86 2.60 18.71 30.85
CA VAL A 86 3.46 18.01 29.89
C VAL A 86 4.48 17.16 30.65
N PRO A 87 4.60 15.86 30.36
CA PRO A 87 5.52 15.00 31.09
C PRO A 87 6.99 15.40 30.87
N GLU A 88 7.77 15.29 31.93
CA GLU A 88 9.19 15.63 31.94
C GLU A 88 10.01 14.76 30.98
N LYS A 89 11.14 15.30 30.51
CA LYS A 89 12.07 14.57 29.63
C LYS A 89 12.56 13.30 30.32
N GLY A 90 12.55 12.18 29.59
CA GLY A 90 13.05 10.89 30.07
C GLY A 90 12.03 10.02 30.80
N THR A 91 10.84 10.54 31.13
CA THR A 91 9.74 9.74 31.70
C THR A 91 9.16 8.77 30.68
N ASP A 92 8.66 7.63 31.13
CA ASP A 92 8.03 6.62 30.26
C ASP A 92 6.78 7.18 29.56
N ASP A 93 6.01 8.02 30.25
CA ASP A 93 4.84 8.71 29.70
C ASP A 93 5.24 9.62 28.52
N ARG A 94 6.33 10.38 28.64
CA ARG A 94 6.82 11.20 27.52
C ARG A 94 7.32 10.34 26.38
N ARG A 95 8.02 9.23 26.66
CA ARG A 95 8.49 8.29 25.63
C ARG A 95 7.34 7.68 24.86
N ALA A 96 6.25 7.30 25.52
CA ALA A 96 5.05 6.78 24.86
C ALA A 96 4.49 7.80 23.84
N ILE A 97 4.36 9.06 24.22
CA ILE A 97 3.88 10.13 23.33
C ILE A 97 4.89 10.41 22.21
N GLN A 98 6.20 10.36 22.47
CA GLN A 98 7.22 10.49 21.43
C GLN A 98 7.17 9.34 20.42
N ASN A 99 7.02 8.11 20.90
CA ASN A 99 6.89 6.92 20.06
C ASN A 99 5.65 6.99 19.18
N TYR A 100 4.55 7.56 19.67
CA TYR A 100 3.40 7.87 18.84
C TYR A 100 3.78 8.77 17.65
N TRP A 101 4.50 9.87 17.88
CA TRP A 101 4.90 10.79 16.81
C TRP A 101 5.95 10.21 15.85
N TYR A 102 6.80 9.30 16.32
CA TYR A 102 7.71 8.56 15.42
C TYR A 102 6.95 7.56 14.57
N LEU A 103 5.98 6.84 15.15
CA LEU A 103 5.15 5.93 14.40
C LEU A 103 4.30 6.68 13.37
N THR A 104 3.74 7.84 13.72
CA THR A 104 2.97 8.65 12.76
C THR A 104 3.83 9.16 11.59
N PHE A 105 5.13 9.42 11.83
CA PHE A 105 6.09 9.71 10.79
C PHE A 105 6.34 8.49 9.89
N ASP A 106 6.55 7.31 10.47
CA ASP A 106 6.76 6.07 9.70
C ASP A 106 5.53 5.74 8.84
N GLU A 107 4.33 5.92 9.39
CA GLU A 107 3.06 5.74 8.67
C GLU A 107 2.94 6.72 7.50
N TRP A 108 3.22 8.01 7.74
CA TRP A 108 3.25 9.03 6.68
C TRP A 108 4.25 8.65 5.58
N TYR A 109 5.46 8.24 5.97
CA TYR A 109 6.50 7.89 5.02
C TYR A 109 6.11 6.67 4.18
N VAL A 110 5.60 5.61 4.81
CA VAL A 110 5.17 4.40 4.11
C VAL A 110 3.99 4.66 3.19
N THR A 111 3.02 5.47 3.61
CA THR A 111 1.78 5.69 2.86
C THR A 111 1.89 6.77 1.78
N THR A 112 2.81 7.73 1.93
CA THR A 112 2.95 8.87 0.99
C THR A 112 4.24 8.90 0.20
N GLN A 113 5.36 8.36 0.72
CA GLN A 113 6.67 8.43 0.07
C GLN A 113 7.09 7.12 -0.60
N LEU A 114 6.82 5.97 0.03
CA LEU A 114 7.28 4.66 -0.45
C LEU A 114 6.31 3.97 -1.41
N ASN A 115 5.00 4.21 -1.26
CA ASN A 115 3.98 3.42 -1.94
C ASN A 115 3.22 4.19 -3.01
N ASP A 116 2.62 3.44 -3.92
CA ASP A 116 1.71 3.95 -4.96
C ASP A 116 0.53 4.74 -4.38
N ARG A 117 -0.09 5.54 -5.25
CA ARG A 117 -1.28 6.39 -5.01
C ARG A 117 -2.43 5.70 -4.25
N ALA A 118 -2.50 4.37 -4.29
CA ALA A 118 -3.48 3.58 -3.56
C ALA A 118 -3.34 3.68 -2.03
N PHE A 119 -2.12 3.82 -1.50
CA PHE A 119 -1.90 3.98 -0.06
C PHE A 119 -1.99 5.43 0.40
N GLN A 120 -1.78 6.38 -0.50
CA GLN A 120 -1.95 7.80 -0.21
C GLN A 120 -3.40 8.12 0.21
N MET A 121 -4.40 7.47 -0.40
CA MET A 121 -5.79 7.60 0.05
C MET A 121 -5.99 7.18 1.50
N LEU A 122 -5.21 6.24 2.03
CA LEU A 122 -5.31 5.83 3.44
C LEU A 122 -4.78 6.91 4.38
N TRP A 123 -3.74 7.64 3.95
CA TRP A 123 -3.27 8.80 4.68
C TRP A 123 -4.38 9.85 4.77
N ASP A 124 -4.91 10.23 3.60
CA ASP A 124 -5.91 11.30 3.47
C ASP A 124 -7.23 10.97 4.18
N ASP A 125 -7.77 9.77 4.02
CA ASP A 125 -9.09 9.40 4.55
C ASP A 125 -9.09 9.02 6.04
N ARG A 126 -7.94 8.64 6.62
CA ARG A 126 -7.90 8.01 7.96
C ARG A 126 -6.85 8.61 8.88
N PHE A 127 -5.59 8.62 8.47
CA PHE A 127 -4.51 9.02 9.36
C PHE A 127 -4.55 10.52 9.64
N GLN A 128 -4.84 11.35 8.63
CA GLN A 128 -4.96 12.79 8.81
C GLN A 128 -5.99 13.17 9.89
N GLU A 129 -7.17 12.54 9.90
CA GLU A 129 -8.22 12.81 10.88
C GLU A 129 -7.77 12.50 12.31
N VAL A 130 -7.20 11.31 12.53
CA VAL A 130 -6.78 10.86 13.87
C VAL A 130 -5.59 11.67 14.37
N ILE A 131 -4.64 11.97 13.48
CA ILE A 131 -3.49 12.82 13.80
C ILE A 131 -3.95 14.24 14.11
N GLY A 132 -4.85 14.80 13.30
CA GLY A 132 -5.47 16.10 13.54
C GLY A 132 -6.13 16.19 14.91
N ALA A 133 -6.97 15.21 15.26
CA ALA A 133 -7.59 15.12 16.58
C ALA A 133 -6.57 15.05 17.72
N MET A 134 -5.41 14.43 17.49
CA MET A 134 -4.32 14.37 18.46
C MET A 134 -3.55 15.68 18.59
N LEU A 135 -3.40 16.43 17.49
CA LEU A 135 -2.78 17.77 17.48
C LEU A 135 -3.64 18.80 18.24
N GLU A 136 -4.95 18.59 18.35
CA GLU A 136 -5.81 19.43 19.20
C GLU A 136 -5.52 19.26 20.70
N LYS A 137 -4.88 18.16 21.10
CA LYS A 137 -4.61 17.85 22.51
C LYS A 137 -3.33 18.57 22.96
N PRO A 138 -3.38 19.36 24.05
CA PRO A 138 -2.29 20.27 24.40
C PRO A 138 -0.99 19.54 24.72
N VAL A 139 -1.05 18.41 25.44
CA VAL A 139 0.16 17.67 25.82
C VAL A 139 0.80 16.98 24.60
N PRO A 140 0.08 16.16 23.80
CA PRO A 140 0.63 15.62 22.56
C PRO A 140 1.20 16.68 21.62
N ARG A 141 0.47 17.80 21.44
CA ARG A 141 0.93 18.96 20.65
C ARG A 141 2.24 19.55 21.18
N ALA A 142 2.33 19.78 22.47
CA ALA A 142 3.56 20.31 23.08
C ALA A 142 4.74 19.35 22.90
N VAL A 143 4.50 18.03 22.96
CA VAL A 143 5.55 17.03 22.74
C VAL A 143 6.01 17.02 21.29
N VAL A 144 5.11 17.09 20.30
CA VAL A 144 5.53 17.13 18.88
C VAL A 144 6.25 18.42 18.53
N CYS A 145 5.84 19.57 19.09
CA CYS A 145 6.59 20.81 18.88
C CYS A 145 8.02 20.75 19.42
N ASN A 146 8.22 20.12 20.59
CA ASN A 146 9.56 19.86 21.10
C ASN A 146 10.36 18.96 20.15
N LEU A 147 9.74 17.92 19.58
CA LEU A 147 10.41 17.05 18.59
C LEU A 147 10.78 17.78 17.30
N ILE A 148 9.87 18.64 16.80
CA ILE A 148 10.09 19.44 15.60
C ILE A 148 11.30 20.36 15.78
N ASN A 149 11.33 21.07 16.90
CA ASN A 149 12.40 22.03 17.20
C ASN A 149 13.75 21.36 17.49
N GLU A 150 13.75 20.21 18.17
CA GLU A 150 15.00 19.56 18.62
C GLU A 150 15.59 18.56 17.62
N LYS A 151 14.75 17.76 16.94
CA LYS A 151 15.18 16.57 16.21
C LYS A 151 14.78 16.56 14.74
N PHE A 152 13.51 16.84 14.41
CA PHE A 152 13.05 16.72 13.02
C PHE A 152 13.72 17.73 12.09
N SER A 153 14.18 18.86 12.62
CA SER A 153 14.96 19.86 11.88
C SER A 153 16.27 19.32 11.27
N GLN A 154 16.75 18.14 11.68
CA GLN A 154 18.00 17.56 11.23
C GLN A 154 17.87 16.66 9.99
N ASN A 155 16.65 16.22 9.62
CA ASN A 155 16.40 15.33 8.49
C ASN A 155 15.38 15.95 7.54
N HIS A 156 15.69 15.98 6.24
CA HIS A 156 14.81 16.54 5.21
C HIS A 156 13.38 15.95 5.25
N LEU A 157 13.25 14.62 5.33
CA LEU A 157 11.96 13.95 5.36
C LEU A 157 11.16 14.29 6.62
N GLN A 158 11.84 14.41 7.76
CA GLN A 158 11.19 14.79 9.02
C GLN A 158 10.77 16.26 9.02
N ASN A 159 11.49 17.13 8.32
CA ASN A 159 11.11 18.52 8.11
C ASN A 159 9.89 18.63 7.18
N GLU A 160 9.84 17.83 6.10
CA GLU A 160 8.63 17.74 5.27
C GLU A 160 7.44 17.24 6.08
N TYR A 161 7.63 16.22 6.89
CA TYR A 161 6.59 15.74 7.79
C TYR A 161 6.13 16.82 8.79
N ALA A 162 7.06 17.61 9.33
CA ALA A 162 6.73 18.72 10.22
C ALA A 162 5.82 19.75 9.53
N LYS A 163 6.01 20.02 8.22
CA LYS A 163 5.11 20.88 7.45
C LYS A 163 3.73 20.24 7.28
N VAL A 164 3.66 18.94 7.02
CA VAL A 164 2.38 18.22 6.93
C VAL A 164 1.61 18.34 8.24
N LEU A 165 2.28 18.22 9.39
CA LEU A 165 1.65 18.42 10.70
C LEU A 165 1.19 19.87 10.92
N ASP A 166 1.98 20.86 10.47
CA ASP A 166 1.62 22.28 10.55
C ASP A 166 0.39 22.58 9.69
N ASP A 167 0.35 22.08 8.46
CA ASP A 167 -0.78 22.24 7.54
C ASP A 167 -2.05 21.58 8.09
N LEU A 168 -1.94 20.37 8.67
CA LEU A 168 -3.08 19.69 9.31
C LEU A 168 -3.64 20.51 10.48
N TYR A 169 -2.77 21.14 11.25
CA TYR A 169 -3.17 21.97 12.38
C TYR A 169 -3.82 23.29 11.91
N ILE A 170 -3.20 24.00 10.97
CA ILE A 170 -3.71 25.26 10.40
C ILE A 170 -5.08 25.05 9.75
N ASN A 171 -5.28 23.92 9.07
CA ASN A 171 -6.54 23.64 8.38
C ASN A 171 -7.63 23.10 9.31
N SER A 172 -7.34 22.87 10.59
CA SER A 172 -8.36 22.49 11.56
C SER A 172 -9.32 23.66 11.82
N GLU A 173 -10.61 23.37 12.00
CA GLU A 173 -11.64 24.40 12.23
C GLU A 173 -11.33 25.31 13.42
N LYS A 174 -10.59 24.80 14.41
CA LYS A 174 -10.27 25.51 15.66
C LYS A 174 -9.05 26.41 15.57
N HIS A 175 -8.16 26.20 14.61
CA HIS A 175 -6.83 26.83 14.56
C HIS A 175 -6.51 27.48 13.21
N GLN A 176 -7.55 27.92 12.48
CA GLN A 176 -7.39 28.57 11.18
C GLN A 176 -6.38 29.74 11.24
N GLY A 177 -5.26 29.56 10.54
CA GLY A 177 -4.17 30.54 10.45
C GLY A 177 -3.19 30.55 11.62
N GLU A 178 -3.31 29.62 12.58
CA GLU A 178 -2.34 29.45 13.67
C GLU A 178 -1.34 28.35 13.33
N HIS A 179 -0.04 28.65 13.39
CA HIS A 179 1.01 27.64 13.26
C HIS A 179 1.03 26.71 14.47
N LEU A 180 1.29 25.42 14.22
CA LEU A 180 1.39 24.34 15.20
C LEU A 180 2.40 24.66 16.29
N CYS A 181 3.56 25.17 15.90
CA CYS A 181 4.61 25.58 16.82
C CYS A 181 4.92 27.06 16.62
N LYS A 182 4.61 27.89 17.64
CA LYS A 182 5.05 29.29 17.67
C LYS A 182 6.57 29.31 17.78
N LYS A 183 7.24 29.87 16.77
CA LYS A 183 8.68 30.12 16.79
C LYS A 183 9.05 31.20 17.80
#